data_AF-A0A3S4ZC89-F1
#
_entry.id   AF-A0A3S4ZC89-F1
#
_cell.length_a   1.000
_cell.length_b   1.000
_cell.length_c   1.000
_cell.angle_alpha   90.00
_cell.angle_beta   90.00
_cell.angle_gamma   90.00
#
_symmetry.space_group_name_H-M   'P 1'
#
loop_
_entity.id
_entity.type
_entity.pdbx_description
1 polymer ?
#
loop_
_entity_poly.entity_id
_entity_poly.type
_entity_poly.pdbx_seq_one_letter_code
_entity_poly.pdbx_strand_id
1 'polypeptide(L)'
;MSSETDHIISEVFRLTGLRISKDDPVMAVLLMQQQMFDKAFAELSSHQEQYTEAIAAHAENITAAATKLETYREQLLVELAQQANNRIKETEDRVYASVSERVIRDVEKANTAFIDRLKKLLMLVSAAWGIGLLLLLVVLNLK
;
A
#
# COMPACT_ATOMS: atom_id res chain seq x y z
N MET A 1 -44.63 -40.21 -33.64
CA MET A 1 -44.25 -41.58 -33.23
C MET A 1 -43.72 -42.42 -34.38
N SER A 2 -44.35 -42.52 -35.57
CA SER A 2 -43.79 -43.35 -36.67
C SER A 2 -42.41 -42.91 -37.14
N SER A 3 -42.16 -41.61 -37.35
CA SER A 3 -40.92 -41.16 -37.99
C SER A 3 -39.66 -41.32 -37.11
N GLU A 4 -39.80 -41.32 -35.79
CA GLU A 4 -38.68 -41.47 -34.87
C GLU A 4 -38.27 -42.94 -34.74
N THR A 5 -39.23 -43.85 -34.63
CA THR A 5 -38.98 -45.29 -34.67
C THR A 5 -38.44 -45.73 -36.02
N ASP A 6 -38.96 -45.18 -37.12
CA ASP A 6 -38.45 -45.45 -38.48
C ASP A 6 -37.01 -44.94 -38.66
N HIS A 7 -36.66 -43.80 -38.04
CA HIS A 7 -35.30 -43.28 -38.02
C HIS A 7 -34.35 -44.20 -37.24
N ILE A 8 -34.71 -44.61 -36.02
CA ILE A 8 -33.90 -45.54 -35.20
C ILE A 8 -33.70 -46.87 -35.93
N ILE A 9 -34.74 -47.43 -36.54
CA ILE A 9 -34.65 -48.67 -37.33
C ILE A 9 -33.63 -48.51 -38.47
N SER A 10 -33.69 -47.39 -39.21
CA SER A 10 -32.75 -47.12 -40.30
C SER A 10 -31.31 -46.95 -39.79
N GLU A 11 -31.13 -46.32 -38.64
CA GLU A 11 -29.83 -46.00 -38.08
C GLU A 11 -29.14 -47.23 -37.47
N VAL A 12 -29.90 -48.10 -36.80
CA VAL A 12 -29.36 -49.37 -36.32
C VAL A 12 -29.01 -50.28 -37.48
N PHE A 13 -29.83 -50.33 -38.54
CA PHE A 13 -29.48 -51.08 -39.74
C PHE A 13 -28.21 -50.52 -40.41
N ARG A 14 -28.07 -49.19 -40.48
CA ARG A 14 -26.89 -48.52 -41.04
C ARG A 14 -25.61 -48.82 -40.26
N LEU A 15 -25.69 -48.85 -38.92
CA LEU A 15 -24.52 -48.99 -38.04
C LEU A 15 -24.14 -50.45 -37.75
N THR A 16 -25.13 -51.34 -37.69
CA THR A 16 -24.93 -52.73 -37.23
C THR A 16 -25.30 -53.78 -38.28
N GLY A 17 -26.00 -53.39 -39.35
CA GLY A 17 -26.52 -54.30 -40.37
C GLY A 17 -27.76 -55.11 -39.93
N LEU A 18 -28.20 -54.96 -38.67
CA LEU A 18 -29.33 -55.72 -38.12
C LEU A 18 -30.67 -55.08 -38.53
N ARG A 19 -31.60 -55.91 -39.01
CA ARG A 19 -32.98 -55.49 -39.31
C ARG A 19 -33.84 -55.66 -38.07
N ILE A 20 -34.39 -54.56 -37.58
CA ILE A 20 -35.23 -54.52 -36.38
C ILE A 20 -36.63 -54.04 -36.80
N SER A 21 -37.68 -54.62 -36.21
CA SER A 21 -39.07 -54.22 -36.45
C SER A 21 -39.61 -53.39 -35.28
N LYS A 22 -40.74 -52.72 -35.49
CA LYS A 22 -41.43 -51.92 -34.46
C LYS A 22 -41.90 -52.76 -33.26
N ASP A 23 -42.24 -54.02 -33.50
CA ASP A 23 -42.72 -54.95 -32.47
C ASP A 23 -41.59 -55.73 -31.79
N ASP A 24 -40.33 -55.46 -32.14
CA ASP A 24 -39.18 -56.13 -31.54
C ASP A 24 -38.94 -55.60 -30.12
N PRO A 25 -38.79 -56.45 -29.09
CA PRO A 25 -38.45 -56.03 -27.73
C PRO A 25 -37.16 -55.20 -27.66
N VAL A 26 -36.22 -55.38 -28.60
CA VAL A 26 -34.99 -54.56 -28.68
C VAL A 26 -35.31 -53.10 -28.99
N MET A 27 -36.37 -52.82 -29.76
CA MET A 27 -36.81 -51.45 -30.06
C MET A 27 -37.28 -50.72 -28.80
N ALA A 28 -37.98 -51.41 -27.90
CA ALA A 28 -38.39 -50.85 -26.62
C ALA A 28 -37.18 -50.47 -25.75
N VAL A 29 -36.14 -51.33 -25.73
CA VAL A 29 -34.90 -51.06 -24.99
C VAL A 29 -34.15 -49.86 -25.57
N LEU A 30 -34.07 -49.74 -26.89
CA LEU A 30 -33.41 -48.61 -27.57
C LEU A 30 -34.11 -47.29 -27.27
N LEU A 31 -35.45 -47.26 -27.32
CA LEU A 31 -36.24 -46.08 -26.97
C LEU A 31 -36.08 -45.70 -25.49
N MET A 32 -36.07 -46.68 -24.60
CA MET A 32 -35.81 -46.43 -23.17
C MET A 32 -34.39 -45.89 -22.94
N GLN A 33 -33.38 -46.41 -23.64
CA GLN A 33 -32.01 -45.91 -23.55
C GLN A 33 -31.89 -44.47 -24.05
N GLN A 34 -32.49 -44.15 -25.21
CA GLN A 34 -32.50 -42.79 -25.74
C GLN A 34 -33.11 -41.82 -24.74
N GLN A 35 -34.26 -42.18 -24.15
CA GLN A 35 -34.90 -41.36 -23.13
C GLN A 35 -34.04 -41.19 -21.86
N MET A 36 -33.27 -42.21 -21.46
CA MET A 36 -32.33 -42.09 -20.35
C MET A 36 -31.17 -41.15 -20.69
N PHE A 37 -30.60 -41.23 -21.90
CA PHE A 37 -29.54 -40.33 -22.34
C PHE A 37 -30.02 -38.89 -22.44
N ASP A 38 -31.20 -38.65 -23.00
CA ASP A 38 -31.76 -37.30 -23.11
C ASP A 38 -31.97 -36.66 -21.72
N LYS A 39 -32.44 -37.44 -20.74
CA LYS A 39 -32.55 -36.98 -19.35
C LYS A 39 -31.19 -36.69 -18.73
N ALA A 40 -30.21 -37.56 -18.93
CA ALA A 40 -28.86 -37.37 -18.42
C ALA A 40 -28.18 -36.13 -19.03
N PHE A 41 -28.36 -35.88 -20.34
CA PHE A 41 -27.84 -34.69 -21.01
C PHE A 41 -28.55 -33.41 -20.56
N ALA A 42 -29.86 -33.44 -20.35
CA ALA A 42 -30.61 -32.32 -19.80
C ALA A 42 -30.12 -31.97 -18.37
N GLU A 43 -29.93 -32.98 -17.52
CA GLU A 43 -29.40 -32.80 -16.18
C GLU A 43 -27.97 -32.27 -16.20
N LEU A 44 -27.09 -32.79 -17.07
CA LEU A 44 -25.73 -32.29 -17.23
C LEU A 44 -25.69 -30.82 -17.69
N SER A 45 -26.59 -30.44 -18.61
CA SER A 45 -26.67 -29.07 -19.14
C SER A 45 -27.10 -28.09 -18.04
N SER A 46 -28.09 -28.48 -17.22
CA SER A 46 -28.52 -27.67 -16.06
C SER A 46 -27.42 -27.49 -15.02
N HIS A 47 -26.64 -28.54 -14.75
CA HIS A 47 -25.48 -28.45 -13.85
C HIS A 47 -24.38 -27.57 -14.44
N GLN A 48 -24.10 -27.65 -15.75
CA GLN A 48 -23.12 -26.77 -16.41
C GLN A 48 -23.51 -25.29 -16.30
N GLU A 49 -24.78 -24.95 -16.47
CA GLU A 49 -25.26 -23.58 -16.28
C GLU A 49 -25.04 -23.11 -14.83
N GLN A 50 -25.41 -23.93 -13.84
CA GLN A 50 -25.17 -23.62 -12.42
C GLN A 50 -23.68 -23.44 -12.10
N TYR A 51 -22.80 -24.31 -12.62
CA TYR A 51 -21.36 -24.17 -12.41
C TYR A 51 -20.81 -22.89 -13.06
N THR A 52 -21.30 -22.54 -14.25
CA THR A 52 -20.89 -21.33 -14.95
C THR A 52 -21.31 -20.08 -14.19
N GLU A 53 -22.55 -20.06 -13.68
CA GLU A 53 -23.06 -18.97 -12.85
C GLU A 53 -22.28 -18.85 -11.52
N ALA A 54 -21.99 -19.97 -10.86
CA ALA A 54 -21.19 -19.98 -9.65
C ALA A 54 -19.74 -19.48 -9.88
N ILE A 55 -19.12 -19.87 -10.99
CA ILE A 55 -17.79 -19.39 -11.37
C ILE A 55 -17.82 -17.88 -11.66
N ALA A 56 -18.83 -17.40 -12.39
CA ALA A 56 -19.00 -15.98 -12.69
C ALA A 56 -19.18 -15.15 -11.41
N ALA A 57 -20.05 -15.59 -10.50
CA ALA A 57 -20.25 -14.95 -9.20
C ALA A 57 -18.96 -14.96 -8.37
N HIS A 58 -18.18 -16.04 -8.41
CA HIS A 58 -16.91 -16.10 -7.68
C HIS A 58 -15.84 -15.18 -8.29
N ALA A 59 -15.78 -15.08 -9.62
CA ALA A 59 -14.88 -14.17 -10.32
C ALA A 59 -15.20 -12.70 -10.03
N GLU A 60 -16.49 -12.34 -9.98
CA GLU A 60 -16.93 -10.99 -9.59
C GLU A 60 -16.51 -10.67 -8.14
N ASN A 61 -16.70 -11.61 -7.21
CA ASN A 61 -16.28 -11.46 -5.83
C ASN A 61 -14.76 -11.27 -5.68
N ILE A 62 -13.96 -12.03 -6.43
CA ILE A 62 -12.50 -11.88 -6.46
C ILE A 62 -12.11 -10.50 -7.00
N THR A 63 -12.77 -10.05 -8.07
CA THR A 63 -12.51 -8.74 -8.68
C THR A 63 -12.84 -7.62 -7.70
N ALA A 64 -14.01 -7.68 -7.05
CA ALA A 64 -14.40 -6.71 -6.03
C ALA A 64 -13.46 -6.71 -4.82
N ALA A 65 -12.97 -7.89 -4.40
CA ALA A 65 -11.97 -7.99 -3.34
C ALA A 65 -10.63 -7.37 -3.77
N ALA A 66 -10.19 -7.58 -5.02
CA ALA A 66 -8.99 -6.97 -5.57
C ALA A 66 -9.09 -5.43 -5.61
N THR A 67 -10.22 -4.89 -6.06
CA THR A 67 -10.46 -3.43 -6.07
C THR A 67 -10.42 -2.85 -4.64
N LYS A 68 -11.05 -3.52 -3.66
CA LYS A 68 -10.97 -3.09 -2.25
C LYS A 68 -9.54 -3.11 -1.74
N LEU A 69 -8.74 -4.11 -2.11
CA LEU A 69 -7.35 -4.23 -1.71
C LEU A 69 -6.50 -3.09 -2.30
N GLU A 70 -6.76 -2.71 -3.54
CA GLU A 70 -6.11 -1.57 -4.20
C GLU A 70 -6.45 -0.25 -3.50
N THR A 71 -7.74 0.00 -3.23
CA THR A 71 -8.16 1.18 -2.46
C THR A 71 -7.52 1.23 -1.07
N TYR A 72 -7.47 0.09 -0.38
CA TYR A 72 -6.85 0.00 0.95
C TYR A 72 -5.34 0.29 0.87
N ARG A 73 -4.66 -0.19 -0.17
CA ARG A 73 -3.23 0.10 -0.39
C ARG A 73 -2.97 1.59 -0.58
N GLU A 74 -3.80 2.28 -1.36
CA GLU A 74 -3.67 3.73 -1.56
C GLU A 74 -3.88 4.50 -0.25
N GLN A 75 -4.91 4.15 0.52
CA GLN A 75 -5.16 4.76 1.84
C GLN A 75 -3.98 4.56 2.80
N LEU A 76 -3.43 3.35 2.85
CA LEU A 76 -2.30 3.02 3.72
C LEU A 76 -1.04 3.81 3.35
N LEU A 77 -0.80 4.03 2.05
CA LEU A 77 0.31 4.88 1.59
C LEU A 77 0.15 6.35 2.01
N VAL A 78 -1.07 6.88 1.92
CA VAL A 78 -1.37 8.25 2.37
C VAL A 78 -1.20 8.38 3.88
N GLU A 79 -1.72 7.42 4.65
CA GLU A 79 -1.55 7.39 6.11
C GLU A 79 -0.08 7.31 6.51
N LEU A 80 0.70 6.43 5.87
CA LEU A 80 2.14 6.29 6.13
C LEU A 80 2.90 7.58 5.79
N ALA A 81 2.61 8.19 4.64
CA ALA A 81 3.25 9.45 4.25
C ALA A 81 2.93 10.57 5.25
N GLN A 82 1.68 10.68 5.68
CA GLN A 82 1.25 11.69 6.65
C GLN A 82 1.84 11.44 8.03
N GLN A 83 1.88 10.18 8.49
CA GLN A 83 2.50 9.81 9.76
C GLN A 83 4.01 10.09 9.74
N ALA A 84 4.71 9.75 8.66
CA ALA A 84 6.13 10.04 8.49
C ALA A 84 6.38 11.56 8.52
N ASN A 85 5.57 12.34 7.79
CA ASN A 85 5.69 13.80 7.78
C ASN A 85 5.47 14.42 9.17
N ASN A 86 4.47 13.94 9.92
CA ASN A 86 4.23 14.39 11.29
C ASN A 86 5.40 14.05 12.22
N ARG A 87 5.99 12.86 12.10
CA ARG A 87 7.17 12.46 12.86
C ARG A 87 8.40 13.30 12.52
N ILE A 88 8.62 13.61 11.24
CA ILE A 88 9.70 14.48 10.79
C ILE A 88 9.52 15.86 11.40
N LYS A 89 8.33 16.47 11.26
CA LYS A 89 8.04 17.80 11.80
C LYS A 89 8.23 17.88 13.32
N GLU A 90 7.70 16.90 14.07
CA GLU A 90 7.88 16.84 15.52
C GLU A 90 9.36 16.73 15.92
N THR A 91 10.14 15.99 15.13
CA THR A 91 11.58 15.83 15.36
C THR A 91 12.34 17.11 14.99
N GLU A 92 12.02 17.74 13.87
CA GLU A 92 12.61 19.02 13.43
C GLU A 92 12.36 20.13 14.44
N ASP A 93 11.11 20.30 14.91
CA ASP A 93 10.75 21.32 15.90
C ASP A 93 11.53 21.11 17.21
N ARG A 94 11.66 19.86 17.67
CA ARG A 94 12.45 19.53 18.86
C ARG A 94 13.95 19.80 18.66
N VAL A 95 14.50 19.41 17.52
CA VAL A 95 15.91 19.66 17.20
C VAL A 95 16.16 21.15 17.13
N TYR A 96 15.34 21.91 16.41
CA TYR A 96 15.47 23.36 16.28
C TYR A 96 15.38 24.07 17.64
N ALA A 97 14.42 23.69 18.49
CA ALA A 97 14.30 24.22 19.85
C ALA A 97 15.58 23.95 20.67
N SER A 98 16.07 22.70 20.67
CA SER A 98 17.25 22.31 21.44
C SER A 98 18.55 22.96 20.94
N VAL A 99 18.71 23.09 19.61
CA VAL A 99 19.88 23.71 18.99
C VAL A 99 19.84 25.22 19.22
N SER A 100 18.68 25.87 19.03
CA SER A 100 18.51 27.30 19.29
C SER A 100 18.84 27.65 20.74
N GLU A 101 18.33 26.88 21.71
CA GLU A 101 18.65 27.10 23.13
C GLU A 101 20.14 26.90 23.44
N ARG A 102 20.81 25.95 22.77
CA ARG A 102 22.25 25.76 22.91
C ARG A 102 23.03 26.92 22.30
N VAL A 103 22.69 27.33 21.08
CA VAL A 103 23.34 28.44 20.37
C VAL A 103 23.19 29.74 21.17
N ILE A 104 22.01 30.05 21.69
CA ILE A 104 21.80 31.24 22.53
C ILE A 104 22.70 31.20 23.76
N ARG A 105 22.75 30.07 24.49
CA ARG A 105 23.61 29.92 25.66
C ARG A 105 25.10 30.04 25.34
N ASP A 106 25.53 29.45 24.23
CA ASP A 106 26.93 29.49 23.81
C ASP A 106 27.34 30.90 23.36
N VAL A 107 26.45 31.62 22.66
CA VAL A 107 26.64 33.03 22.28
C VAL A 107 26.69 33.91 23.52
N GLU A 108 25.80 33.72 24.50
CA GLU A 108 25.80 34.50 25.74
C GLU A 108 27.09 34.28 26.56
N LYS A 109 27.55 33.03 26.67
CA LYS A 109 28.84 32.70 27.30
C LYS A 109 30.03 33.32 26.56
N ALA A 110 30.04 33.24 25.23
CA ALA A 110 31.10 33.84 24.42
C ALA A 110 31.11 35.36 24.57
N ASN A 111 29.94 35.99 24.58
CA ASN A 111 29.80 37.44 24.71
C ASN A 111 30.23 37.93 26.11
N THR A 112 29.80 37.26 27.18
CA THR A 112 30.24 37.59 28.55
C THR A 112 31.74 37.42 28.73
N ALA A 113 32.33 36.34 28.19
CA ALA A 113 33.78 36.15 28.19
C ALA A 113 34.53 37.23 27.39
N PHE A 114 33.96 37.67 26.26
CA PHE A 114 34.52 38.73 25.44
C PHE A 114 34.49 40.09 26.15
N ILE A 115 33.36 40.43 26.77
CA ILE A 115 33.20 41.64 27.59
C ILE A 115 34.17 41.63 28.77
N ASP A 116 34.35 40.49 29.45
CA ASP A 116 35.29 40.39 30.56
C ASP A 116 36.74 40.60 30.13
N ARG A 117 37.12 40.05 28.96
CA ARG A 117 38.44 40.31 28.35
C ARG A 117 38.61 41.78 27.97
N LEU A 118 37.61 42.40 27.36
CA LEU A 118 37.63 43.83 27.03
C LEU A 118 37.77 44.69 28.28
N LYS A 119 37.05 44.39 29.36
CA LYS A 119 37.14 45.10 30.63
C LYS A 119 38.54 45.00 31.24
N LYS A 120 39.15 43.82 31.20
CA LYS A 120 40.54 43.61 31.65
C LYS A 120 41.53 44.43 30.83
N LEU A 121 41.40 44.44 29.50
CA LEU A 121 42.25 45.26 28.64
C LEU A 121 42.07 46.76 28.93
N LEU A 122 40.83 47.23 29.08
CA LEU A 122 40.55 48.62 29.42
C LEU A 122 41.19 49.02 30.75
N MET A 123 41.15 48.14 31.76
CA MET A 123 41.76 48.38 33.07
C MET A 123 43.29 48.46 32.99
N LEU A 124 43.92 47.65 32.15
CA LEU A 124 45.37 47.73 31.92
C LEU A 124 45.76 49.03 31.22
N VAL A 125 44.98 49.45 30.22
CA VAL A 125 45.23 50.70 29.49
C VAL A 125 45.04 51.91 30.41
N SER A 126 43.99 51.94 31.23
CA SER A 126 43.77 53.05 32.17
C SER A 126 44.85 53.10 33.26
N ALA A 127 45.33 51.96 33.75
CA ALA A 127 46.45 51.89 34.68
C ALA A 127 47.75 52.43 34.05
N ALA A 128 48.06 52.04 32.81
CA ALA A 128 49.23 52.53 32.09
C ALA A 128 49.18 54.05 31.86
N TRP A 129 48.01 54.59 31.49
CA TRP A 129 47.79 56.03 31.39
C TRP A 129 47.98 56.75 32.73
N GLY A 130 47.44 56.20 33.82
CA GLY A 130 47.61 56.75 35.16
C GLY A 130 49.08 56.83 35.59
N ILE A 131 49.85 55.76 35.34
CA ILE A 131 51.30 55.73 35.62
C ILE A 131 52.03 56.78 34.76
N GLY A 132 51.70 56.89 33.48
CA GLY A 132 52.28 57.90 32.59
C GLY A 132 52.01 59.33 33.07
N LEU A 133 50.80 59.62 33.52
CA LEU A 133 50.42 60.91 34.11
C LEU A 133 51.18 61.22 35.39
N LEU A 134 51.36 60.21 36.25
CA LEU A 134 52.12 60.33 37.49
C LEU A 134 53.59 60.65 37.23
N LEU A 135 54.22 59.95 36.28
CA LEU A 135 55.59 60.23 35.85
C LEU A 135 55.73 61.65 35.27
N LEU A 136 54.76 62.10 34.47
CA LEU A 136 54.76 63.45 33.91
C LEU A 136 54.68 64.51 35.01
N LEU A 137 53.81 64.32 36.01
CA LEU A 137 53.70 65.23 37.15
C LEU A 137 54.97 65.25 38.02
N VAL A 138 55.64 64.12 38.21
CA VAL A 138 56.92 64.07 38.94
C VAL A 138 58.00 64.83 38.17
N VAL A 139 58.09 64.64 36.86
CA VAL A 139 59.06 65.37 36.01
C VAL A 139 58.77 66.87 35.99
N LEU A 140 57.50 67.28 36.01
CA LEU A 140 57.10 68.69 36.03
C LEU A 140 57.39 69.37 37.38
N ASN A 141 57.23 68.65 38.51
CA ASN A 141 57.54 69.17 39.85
C ASN A 141 59.04 69.15 40.20
N LEU A 142 59.87 68.46 39.41
CA LEU A 142 61.33 68.44 39.57
C LEU A 142 62.04 69.55 38.77
N LYS A 143 61.28 70.41 38.07
CA LYS A 143 61.78 71.47 37.19
C LYS A 143 61.41 72.84 37.73
#